data_AF-A0A943XLP3-F1
#
_entry.id   AF-A0A943XLP3-F1
#
_cell.length_a   1.000
_cell.length_b   1.000
_cell.length_c   1.000
_cell.angle_alpha   90.00
_cell.angle_beta   90.00
_cell.angle_gamma   90.00
#
_symmetry.space_group_name_H-M   'P 1'
#
loop_
_entity.id
_entity.type
_entity.pdbx_description
1 polymer ?
#
loop_
_entity_poly.entity_id
_entity_poly.type
_entity_poly.pdbx_seq_one_letter_code
_entity_poly.pdbx_strand_id
1 'polypeptide(L)'
;MAFINNIAVLVRWWRSFLAANGDSTAMESVSGVFPFLDWSAVDHSAVTTFIPMLGLWCMTIALLKLIRRVNVRTENFPFFKGSDQLNVALGLFGTLWGIIVIGYFDLATVTMGDLMQCLHTALFSTLMAVVWVFMIDHPVIRPLFARLAEKARLAVADDDDLSAAVCGLVARINEAANSFEKHQKEFEEESARRLREYEEMFDKRFKAYEEALKARHGAYAEKFDAMLENSEEAFRRRHISYEAAFESRLAGYEKEFEKRQKEYVEFFARRIDELEKRVAEEKENAEKANARLAAVASALK
;
A
#
# COMPACT_ATOMS: atom_id res chain seq x y z
N MET A 1 -40.50 -14.04 9.08
CA MET A 1 -40.37 -13.44 7.74
C MET A 1 -39.49 -12.20 7.77
N ALA A 2 -39.80 -11.16 8.56
CA ALA A 2 -38.99 -9.94 8.67
C ALA A 2 -37.51 -10.18 9.05
N PHE A 3 -37.24 -11.01 10.06
CA PHE A 3 -35.86 -11.37 10.44
C PHE A 3 -35.06 -12.07 9.32
N ILE A 4 -35.71 -12.98 8.59
CA ILE A 4 -35.10 -13.68 7.45
C ILE A 4 -34.81 -12.67 6.31
N ASN A 5 -35.71 -11.71 6.10
CA ASN A 5 -35.49 -10.60 5.17
C ASN A 5 -34.26 -9.78 5.58
N ASN A 6 -34.14 -9.43 6.86
CA ASN A 6 -33.02 -8.64 7.38
C ASN A 6 -31.68 -9.38 7.31
N ILE A 7 -31.64 -10.68 7.60
CA ILE A 7 -30.42 -11.48 7.40
C ILE A 7 -30.02 -11.46 5.92
N ALA A 8 -30.99 -11.64 5.01
CA ALA A 8 -30.70 -11.62 3.58
C ALA A 8 -30.22 -10.25 3.09
N VAL A 9 -30.80 -9.16 3.58
CA VAL A 9 -30.32 -7.78 3.32
C VAL A 9 -28.90 -7.60 3.85
N LEU A 10 -28.62 -8.03 5.09
CA LEU A 10 -27.30 -7.90 5.71
C LEU A 10 -26.22 -8.68 4.94
N VAL A 11 -26.50 -9.93 4.55
CA VAL A 11 -25.57 -10.76 3.78
C VAL A 11 -25.32 -10.17 2.38
N ARG A 12 -26.37 -9.66 1.73
CA ARG A 12 -26.25 -9.02 0.41
C ARG A 12 -25.54 -7.67 0.48
N TRP A 13 -25.79 -6.91 1.54
CA TRP A 13 -25.10 -5.66 1.83
C TRP A 13 -23.60 -5.93 2.05
N TRP A 14 -23.25 -6.88 2.91
CA TRP A 14 -21.85 -7.27 3.16
C TRP A 14 -21.12 -7.72 1.89
N ARG A 15 -21.78 -8.51 1.04
CA ARG A 15 -21.20 -8.90 -0.26
C ARG A 15 -20.98 -7.73 -1.21
N SER A 16 -21.93 -6.79 -1.24
CA SER A 16 -21.86 -5.61 -2.10
C SER A 16 -20.82 -4.61 -1.57
N PHE A 17 -20.67 -4.49 -0.25
CA PHE A 17 -19.65 -3.70 0.43
C PHE A 17 -18.24 -4.25 0.17
N LEU A 18 -18.06 -5.58 0.26
CA LEU A 18 -16.80 -6.24 -0.10
C LEU A 18 -16.47 -6.08 -1.59
N ALA A 19 -17.47 -6.13 -2.47
CA ALA A 19 -17.27 -5.91 -3.91
C ALA A 19 -16.90 -4.46 -4.23
N ALA A 20 -17.31 -3.50 -3.39
CA ALA A 20 -16.98 -2.09 -3.48
C ALA A 20 -15.65 -1.73 -2.76
N ASN A 21 -14.83 -2.71 -2.37
CA ASN A 21 -13.57 -2.50 -1.63
C ASN A 21 -13.74 -1.71 -0.32
N GLY A 22 -14.92 -1.75 0.30
CA GLY A 22 -15.21 -1.03 1.54
C GLY A 22 -15.70 0.41 1.36
N ASP A 23 -16.02 0.82 0.13
CA ASP A 23 -16.65 2.12 -0.14
C ASP A 23 -18.18 2.02 -0.14
N SER A 24 -18.83 2.62 0.87
CA SER A 24 -20.29 2.65 1.01
C SER A 24 -20.98 3.51 -0.05
N THR A 25 -20.27 4.47 -0.64
CA THR A 25 -20.85 5.43 -1.61
C THR A 25 -21.00 4.84 -3.01
N ALA A 26 -20.23 3.79 -3.31
CA ALA A 26 -20.29 3.05 -4.57
C ALA A 26 -21.34 1.92 -4.57
N MET A 27 -22.09 1.74 -3.47
CA MET A 27 -23.07 0.66 -3.33
C MET A 27 -24.44 1.06 -3.90
N GLU A 28 -25.02 0.20 -4.73
CA GLU A 28 -26.44 0.30 -5.11
C GLU A 28 -27.36 -0.17 -3.96
N SER A 29 -28.60 0.35 -3.92
CA SER A 29 -29.58 0.00 -2.88
C SER A 29 -29.86 -1.50 -2.85
N VAL A 30 -29.60 -2.15 -1.71
CA VAL A 30 -29.76 -3.61 -1.57
C VAL A 30 -31.13 -3.96 -1.00
N SER A 31 -31.95 -4.67 -1.78
CA SER A 31 -33.25 -5.16 -1.36
C SER A 31 -33.20 -6.57 -0.74
N GLY A 32 -34.16 -6.86 0.14
CA GLY A 32 -34.31 -8.17 0.76
C GLY A 32 -34.86 -9.24 -0.18
N VAL A 33 -35.22 -10.39 0.40
CA VAL A 33 -35.97 -11.45 -0.30
C VAL A 33 -37.40 -10.99 -0.59
N PHE A 34 -37.95 -10.13 0.26
CA PHE A 34 -39.29 -9.58 0.19
C PHE A 34 -39.21 -8.04 0.19
N PRO A 35 -39.27 -7.39 -0.99
CA PRO A 35 -39.08 -5.94 -1.10
C PRO A 35 -40.05 -5.10 -0.26
N PHE A 36 -41.27 -5.61 -0.04
CA PHE A 36 -42.27 -4.94 0.82
C PHE A 36 -41.93 -4.97 2.33
N LEU A 37 -40.93 -5.76 2.75
CA LEU A 37 -40.43 -5.85 4.12
C LEU A 37 -39.10 -5.09 4.31
N ASP A 38 -38.60 -4.40 3.29
CA ASP A 38 -37.33 -3.69 3.36
C ASP A 38 -37.38 -2.50 4.33
N TRP A 39 -38.58 -1.98 4.64
CA TRP A 39 -38.78 -1.01 5.72
C TRP A 39 -38.38 -1.53 7.11
N SER A 40 -38.38 -2.86 7.31
CA SER A 40 -37.95 -3.49 8.57
C SER A 40 -36.44 -3.72 8.64
N ALA A 41 -35.73 -3.52 7.53
CA ALA A 41 -34.28 -3.64 7.41
C ALA A 41 -33.58 -2.30 7.64
N VAL A 42 -33.97 -1.59 8.70
CA VAL A 42 -33.38 -0.30 9.06
C VAL A 42 -31.91 -0.50 9.41
N ASP A 43 -31.04 0.20 8.67
CA ASP A 43 -29.58 0.28 8.84
C ASP A 43 -28.81 -1.04 8.89
N HIS A 44 -29.28 -2.06 8.14
CA HIS A 44 -28.58 -3.34 7.96
C HIS A 44 -28.25 -4.09 9.26
N SER A 45 -28.92 -3.80 10.38
CA SER A 45 -28.78 -4.53 11.64
C SER A 45 -29.93 -5.51 11.87
N ALA A 46 -29.60 -6.79 12.01
CA ALA A 46 -30.61 -7.82 12.28
C ALA A 46 -31.17 -7.76 13.71
N VAL A 47 -30.51 -7.02 14.62
CA VAL A 47 -30.79 -7.00 16.06
C VAL A 47 -32.17 -6.43 16.37
N THR A 48 -32.59 -5.42 15.62
CA THR A 48 -33.89 -4.73 15.77
C THR A 48 -35.08 -5.64 15.45
N THR A 49 -34.91 -6.58 14.53
CA THR A 49 -35.91 -7.60 14.19
C THR A 49 -35.76 -8.91 14.96
N PHE A 50 -34.60 -9.15 15.55
CA PHE A 50 -34.33 -10.35 16.34
C PHE A 50 -35.06 -10.33 17.69
N ILE A 51 -35.07 -9.17 18.37
CA ILE A 51 -35.74 -9.03 19.67
C ILE A 51 -37.26 -9.32 19.57
N PRO A 52 -38.02 -8.71 18.63
CA PRO A 52 -39.42 -9.05 18.42
C PRO A 52 -39.65 -10.49 17.96
N MET A 53 -38.75 -11.05 17.14
CA MET A 53 -38.87 -12.44 16.67
C MET A 53 -38.69 -13.44 17.81
N LEU A 54 -37.66 -13.27 18.63
CA LEU A 54 -37.41 -14.09 19.81
C LEU A 54 -38.58 -13.96 20.80
N GLY A 55 -39.10 -12.74 20.94
CA GLY A 55 -40.35 -12.41 21.58
C GLY A 55 -41.55 -13.28 21.16
N LEU A 56 -41.87 -13.24 19.87
CA LEU A 56 -42.95 -14.00 19.24
C LEU A 56 -42.73 -15.51 19.33
N TRP A 57 -41.49 -15.96 19.22
CA TRP A 57 -41.17 -17.38 19.34
C TRP A 57 -41.41 -17.90 20.75
N CYS A 58 -40.96 -17.19 21.79
CA CYS A 58 -41.27 -17.53 23.18
C CYS A 58 -42.79 -17.52 23.43
N MET A 59 -43.53 -16.54 22.88
CA MET A 59 -44.99 -16.50 22.95
C MET A 59 -45.63 -17.72 22.27
N THR A 60 -45.14 -18.17 21.10
CA THR A 60 -45.69 -19.36 20.42
C THR A 60 -45.43 -20.64 21.20
N ILE A 61 -44.25 -20.77 21.82
CA ILE A 61 -43.93 -21.90 22.70
C ILE A 61 -44.80 -21.86 23.96
N ALA A 62 -45.02 -20.69 24.54
CA ALA A 62 -45.90 -20.50 25.69
C ALA A 62 -47.35 -20.86 25.36
N LEU A 63 -47.85 -20.46 24.18
CA LEU A 63 -49.19 -20.80 23.70
C LEU A 63 -49.33 -22.31 23.45
N LEU A 64 -48.30 -22.95 22.89
CA LEU A 64 -48.25 -24.41 22.72
C LEU A 64 -48.27 -25.14 24.07
N LYS A 65 -47.58 -24.63 25.09
CA LYS A 65 -47.61 -25.17 26.45
C LYS A 65 -49.01 -25.04 27.07
N LEU A 66 -49.70 -23.92 26.85
CA LEU A 66 -51.09 -23.72 27.27
C LEU A 66 -52.05 -24.69 26.57
N ILE A 67 -51.93 -24.87 25.24
CA ILE A 67 -52.75 -25.82 24.47
C ILE A 67 -52.52 -27.26 24.96
N ARG A 68 -51.28 -27.61 25.29
CA ARG A 68 -50.90 -28.93 25.84
C ARG A 68 -51.23 -29.09 27.33
N ARG A 69 -51.87 -28.11 27.96
CA ARG A 69 -52.23 -28.09 29.39
C ARG A 69 -51.05 -28.40 30.32
N VAL A 70 -49.87 -27.91 29.97
CA VAL A 70 -48.69 -28.01 30.81
C VAL A 70 -48.78 -26.92 31.88
N ASN A 71 -48.52 -27.28 33.14
CA ASN A 71 -48.47 -26.33 34.25
C ASN A 71 -47.36 -25.28 34.01
N VAL A 72 -47.66 -24.00 34.26
CA VAL A 72 -46.71 -22.91 33.97
C VAL A 72 -46.60 -21.96 35.16
N ARG A 73 -45.36 -21.49 35.40
CA ARG A 73 -45.04 -20.49 36.43
C ARG A 73 -45.51 -19.12 35.97
N THR A 74 -46.36 -18.46 36.74
CA THR A 74 -47.03 -17.21 36.37
C THR A 74 -46.12 -15.97 36.41
N GLU A 75 -45.06 -15.98 37.23
CA GLU A 75 -44.25 -14.77 37.49
C GLU A 75 -43.48 -14.24 36.27
N ASN A 76 -43.06 -15.12 35.36
CA ASN A 76 -42.25 -14.74 34.19
C ASN A 76 -42.90 -15.10 32.85
N PHE A 77 -44.10 -15.67 32.86
CA PHE A 77 -44.79 -16.15 31.66
C PHE A 77 -45.20 -14.99 30.74
N PRO A 78 -45.00 -15.07 29.40
CA PRO A 78 -44.58 -16.21 28.57
C PRO A 78 -43.07 -16.40 28.40
N PHE A 79 -42.25 -15.63 29.11
CA PHE A 79 -40.80 -15.60 29.00
C PHE A 79 -40.11 -16.36 30.16
N PHE A 80 -38.78 -16.32 30.19
CA PHE A 80 -37.96 -16.94 31.23
C PHE A 80 -37.34 -15.87 32.15
N LYS A 81 -36.93 -16.29 33.36
CA LYS A 81 -36.22 -15.43 34.32
C LYS A 81 -34.93 -14.92 33.69
N GLY A 82 -34.77 -13.60 33.59
CA GLY A 82 -33.62 -12.97 32.91
C GLY A 82 -33.83 -12.66 31.43
N SER A 83 -35.03 -12.88 30.87
CA SER A 83 -35.38 -12.42 29.52
C SER A 83 -35.22 -10.91 29.34
N ASP A 84 -35.51 -10.12 30.38
CA ASP A 84 -35.26 -8.67 30.39
C ASP A 84 -33.77 -8.35 30.24
N GLN A 85 -32.91 -9.07 30.98
CA GLN A 85 -31.46 -8.92 30.90
C GLN A 85 -30.93 -9.35 29.53
N LEU A 86 -31.47 -10.42 28.94
CA LEU A 86 -31.11 -10.85 27.60
C LEU A 86 -31.52 -9.83 26.54
N ASN A 87 -32.74 -9.27 26.62
CA ASN A 87 -33.20 -8.26 25.68
C ASN A 87 -32.37 -6.97 25.77
N VAL A 88 -31.99 -6.56 26.98
CA VAL A 88 -31.08 -5.43 27.20
C VAL A 88 -29.66 -5.75 26.68
N ALA A 89 -29.14 -6.96 26.92
CA ALA A 89 -27.85 -7.40 26.40
C ALA A 89 -27.82 -7.48 24.87
N LEU A 90 -28.92 -7.92 24.23
CA LEU A 90 -29.08 -7.91 22.78
C LEU A 90 -29.16 -6.48 22.24
N GLY A 91 -29.84 -5.57 22.94
CA GLY A 91 -29.80 -4.14 22.65
C GLY A 91 -28.37 -3.59 22.68
N LEU A 92 -27.61 -3.91 23.73
CA LEU A 92 -26.20 -3.52 23.90
C LEU A 92 -25.28 -4.12 22.81
N PHE A 93 -25.54 -5.36 22.40
CA PHE A 93 -24.85 -6.01 21.29
C PHE A 93 -25.07 -5.29 19.97
N GLY A 94 -26.26 -4.73 19.74
CA GLY A 94 -26.53 -3.89 18.56
C GLY A 94 -25.73 -2.58 18.56
N THR A 95 -25.53 -1.95 19.73
CA THR A 95 -24.61 -0.80 19.88
C THR A 95 -23.16 -1.20 19.62
N LEU A 96 -22.70 -2.34 20.15
CA LEU A 96 -21.35 -2.85 19.92
C LEU A 96 -21.14 -3.13 18.42
N TRP A 97 -22.13 -3.72 17.76
CA TRP A 97 -22.11 -3.94 16.31
C TRP A 97 -22.02 -2.62 15.53
N GLY A 98 -22.79 -1.60 15.90
CA GLY A 98 -22.69 -0.28 15.29
C GLY A 98 -21.28 0.34 15.40
N ILE A 99 -20.61 0.16 16.54
CA ILE A 99 -19.22 0.62 16.76
C ILE A 99 -18.23 -0.20 15.93
N ILE A 100 -18.40 -1.52 15.85
CA ILE A 100 -17.54 -2.39 15.03
C ILE A 100 -17.64 -1.99 13.56
N VAL A 101 -18.86 -1.73 13.06
CA VAL A 101 -19.09 -1.26 11.68
C VAL A 101 -18.37 0.06 11.41
N ILE A 102 -18.33 0.99 12.38
CA ILE A 102 -17.52 2.23 12.28
C ILE A 102 -16.03 1.91 12.08
N GLY A 103 -15.50 0.93 12.81
CA GLY A 103 -14.09 0.52 12.74
C GLY A 103 -13.68 -0.13 11.41
N TYR A 104 -14.65 -0.51 10.56
CA TYR A 104 -14.39 -1.08 9.23
C TYR A 104 -14.40 -0.04 8.11
N PHE A 105 -14.79 1.22 8.37
CA PHE A 105 -14.66 2.28 7.38
C PHE A 105 -13.24 2.82 7.33
N ASP A 106 -12.77 3.15 6.12
CA ASP A 106 -11.49 3.83 5.93
C ASP A 106 -11.63 5.29 6.40
N LEU A 107 -10.89 5.66 7.45
CA LEU A 107 -10.91 6.98 8.10
C LEU A 107 -10.64 8.14 7.11
N ALA A 108 -10.03 7.86 5.96
CA ALA A 108 -9.77 8.85 4.92
C ALA A 108 -11.01 9.22 4.08
N THR A 109 -12.04 8.37 4.03
CA THR A 109 -13.20 8.52 3.14
C THR A 109 -14.54 8.62 3.88
N VAL A 110 -14.55 8.58 5.21
CA VAL A 110 -15.77 8.65 6.02
C VAL A 110 -16.52 9.96 5.79
N THR A 111 -17.74 9.86 5.26
CA THR A 111 -18.65 11.00 5.19
C THR A 111 -19.42 11.14 6.51
N MET A 112 -19.87 12.37 6.83
CA MET A 112 -20.72 12.60 8.00
C MET A 112 -22.03 11.77 7.95
N GLY A 113 -22.47 11.37 6.75
CA GLY A 113 -23.64 10.53 6.54
C GLY A 113 -23.46 9.09 7.03
N ASP A 114 -22.30 8.48 6.76
CA ASP A 114 -21.98 7.12 7.20
C ASP A 114 -21.89 7.03 8.72
N LEU A 115 -21.27 8.06 9.34
CA LEU A 115 -21.16 8.16 10.79
C LEU A 115 -22.54 8.32 11.47
N MET A 116 -23.41 9.12 10.85
CA MET A 116 -24.79 9.32 11.31
C MET A 116 -25.61 8.03 11.17
N GLN A 117 -25.39 7.25 10.11
CA GLN A 117 -26.08 5.98 9.89
C GLN A 117 -25.67 4.93 10.95
N CYS A 118 -24.38 4.79 11.27
CA CYS A 118 -23.94 3.87 12.33
C CYS A 118 -24.45 4.26 13.72
N LEU A 119 -24.44 5.56 14.02
CA LEU A 119 -25.00 6.08 15.27
C LEU A 119 -26.51 5.79 15.35
N HIS A 120 -27.22 5.94 14.23
CA HIS A 120 -28.64 5.62 14.12
C HIS A 120 -28.88 4.12 14.33
N THR A 121 -28.08 3.22 13.73
CA THR A 121 -28.17 1.76 13.95
C THR A 121 -28.02 1.39 15.43
N ALA A 122 -27.03 2.00 16.08
CA ALA A 122 -26.69 1.74 17.48
C ALA A 122 -27.81 2.22 18.42
N LEU A 123 -28.28 3.45 18.24
CA LEU A 123 -29.36 4.04 19.04
C LEU A 123 -30.70 3.35 18.77
N PHE A 124 -30.99 2.98 17.53
CA PHE A 124 -32.26 2.35 17.17
C PHE A 124 -32.38 0.92 17.73
N SER A 125 -31.29 0.16 17.78
CA SER A 125 -31.29 -1.18 18.39
C SER A 125 -31.58 -1.16 19.89
N THR A 126 -30.96 -0.23 20.62
CA THR A 126 -31.20 -0.06 22.07
C THR A 126 -32.59 0.49 22.34
N LEU A 127 -33.06 1.44 21.53
CA LEU A 127 -34.43 1.95 21.59
C LEU A 127 -35.46 0.84 21.37
N MET A 128 -35.29 0.01 20.34
CA MET A 128 -36.20 -1.11 20.08
C MET A 128 -36.20 -2.14 21.21
N ALA A 129 -35.06 -2.41 21.83
CA ALA A 129 -34.99 -3.28 23.02
C ALA A 129 -35.80 -2.70 24.20
N VAL A 130 -35.65 -1.40 24.46
CA VAL A 130 -36.37 -0.69 25.53
C VAL A 130 -37.87 -0.64 25.24
N VAL A 131 -38.27 -0.27 24.02
CA VAL A 131 -39.68 -0.23 23.60
C VAL A 131 -40.30 -1.62 23.70
N TRP A 132 -39.60 -2.66 23.25
CA TRP A 132 -40.08 -4.04 23.35
C TRP A 132 -40.33 -4.46 24.80
N VAL A 133 -39.34 -4.27 25.68
CA VAL A 133 -39.44 -4.69 27.10
C VAL A 133 -40.47 -3.84 27.85
N PHE A 134 -40.36 -2.52 27.78
CA PHE A 134 -41.12 -1.62 28.65
C PHE A 134 -42.49 -1.21 28.10
N MET A 135 -42.67 -1.15 26.77
CA MET A 135 -43.95 -0.72 26.18
C MET A 135 -44.80 -1.86 25.64
N ILE A 136 -44.22 -3.03 25.34
CA ILE A 136 -44.94 -4.16 24.74
C ILE A 136 -44.99 -5.34 25.72
N ASP A 137 -43.84 -5.80 26.21
CA ASP A 137 -43.76 -7.00 27.06
C ASP A 137 -44.43 -6.81 28.42
N HIS A 138 -43.92 -5.89 29.25
CA HIS A 138 -44.43 -5.63 30.60
C HIS A 138 -45.91 -5.21 30.64
N PRO A 139 -46.40 -4.25 29.84
CA PRO A 139 -47.76 -3.76 29.97
C PRO A 139 -48.81 -4.55 29.19
N VAL A 140 -48.44 -5.28 28.13
CA VAL A 140 -49.41 -5.94 27.24
C VAL A 140 -49.26 -7.46 27.28
N ILE A 141 -48.07 -8.00 27.03
CA ILE A 141 -47.88 -9.44 26.81
C ILE A 141 -47.98 -10.22 28.13
N ARG A 142 -47.18 -9.86 29.14
CA ARG A 142 -47.18 -10.54 30.46
C ARG A 142 -48.56 -10.59 31.12
N PRO A 143 -49.30 -9.47 31.26
CA PRO A 143 -50.61 -9.51 31.91
C PRO A 143 -51.64 -10.30 31.10
N LEU A 144 -51.57 -10.30 29.77
CA LEU A 144 -52.49 -11.05 28.92
C LEU A 144 -52.25 -12.56 29.06
N PHE A 145 -50.99 -13.00 29.01
CA PHE A 145 -50.63 -14.41 29.16
C PHE A 145 -50.81 -14.91 30.61
N ALA A 146 -50.58 -14.08 31.62
CA ALA A 146 -50.91 -14.39 33.01
C ALA A 146 -52.42 -14.63 33.19
N ARG A 147 -53.27 -13.74 32.63
CA ARG A 147 -54.73 -13.91 32.64
C ARG A 147 -55.18 -15.16 31.88
N LEU A 148 -54.50 -15.53 30.79
CA LEU A 148 -54.80 -16.76 30.05
C LEU A 148 -54.40 -18.02 30.83
N ALA A 149 -53.25 -18.01 31.51
CA ALA A 149 -52.79 -19.12 32.35
C ALA A 149 -53.68 -19.32 33.58
N GLU A 150 -54.14 -18.21 34.19
CA GLU A 150 -55.08 -18.21 35.32
C GLU A 150 -56.46 -18.72 34.91
N LYS A 151 -57.01 -18.26 33.77
CA LYS A 151 -58.27 -18.77 33.21
C LYS A 151 -58.20 -20.25 32.86
N ALA A 152 -57.02 -20.76 32.47
CA ALA A 152 -56.80 -22.16 32.19
C ALA A 152 -56.58 -23.03 33.44
N ARG A 153 -56.50 -22.45 34.65
CA ARG A 153 -56.18 -23.12 35.92
C ARG A 153 -54.86 -23.92 35.91
N LEU A 154 -53.86 -23.42 35.18
CA LEU A 154 -52.56 -24.09 35.00
C LEU A 154 -51.43 -23.46 35.84
N ALA A 155 -51.77 -22.53 36.74
CA ALA A 155 -50.81 -21.85 37.61
C ALA A 155 -50.39 -22.78 38.76
N VAL A 156 -49.11 -23.13 38.80
CA VAL A 156 -48.50 -23.92 39.89
C VAL A 156 -47.57 -23.03 40.70
N ALA A 157 -47.76 -23.04 42.02
CA ALA A 157 -46.83 -22.45 42.98
C ALA A 157 -45.57 -23.31 43.10
N ASP A 158 -44.44 -22.64 43.32
CA ASP A 158 -43.08 -23.18 43.29
C ASP A 158 -42.91 -24.49 44.07
N ASP A 159 -42.17 -25.45 43.47
CA ASP A 159 -41.10 -26.15 44.18
C ASP A 159 -40.08 -26.81 43.21
N ASP A 160 -38.80 -26.60 43.56
CA ASP A 160 -37.57 -27.39 43.38
C ASP A 160 -37.00 -27.89 42.02
N ASP A 161 -37.74 -28.00 40.92
CA ASP A 161 -37.13 -28.63 39.71
C ASP A 161 -36.21 -27.71 38.86
N LEU A 162 -36.37 -26.39 38.95
CA LEU A 162 -35.58 -25.45 38.14
C LEU A 162 -34.16 -25.24 38.68
N SER A 163 -33.96 -25.41 39.98
CA SER A 163 -32.67 -25.22 40.64
C SER A 163 -31.64 -26.24 40.15
N ALA A 164 -32.05 -27.51 40.03
CA ALA A 164 -31.20 -28.58 39.51
C ALA A 164 -30.83 -28.35 38.02
N ALA A 165 -31.79 -27.92 37.20
CA ALA A 165 -31.55 -27.61 35.79
C ALA A 165 -30.64 -26.39 35.59
N VAL A 166 -30.79 -25.34 36.42
CA VAL A 166 -29.93 -24.15 36.41
C VAL A 166 -28.51 -24.49 36.90
N CYS A 167 -28.37 -25.30 37.95
CA CYS A 167 -27.05 -25.79 38.39
C CYS A 167 -26.36 -26.60 37.28
N GLY A 168 -27.09 -27.47 36.57
CA GLY A 168 -26.55 -28.20 35.43
C GLY A 168 -26.15 -27.30 34.27
N LEU A 169 -26.89 -26.23 34.00
CA LEU A 169 -26.54 -25.23 33.00
C LEU A 169 -25.28 -24.44 33.39
N VAL A 170 -25.20 -23.97 34.65
CA VAL A 170 -24.05 -23.24 35.17
C VAL A 170 -22.78 -24.10 35.12
N ALA A 171 -22.88 -25.39 35.45
CA ALA A 171 -21.77 -26.33 35.32
C ALA A 171 -21.26 -26.43 33.86
N ARG A 172 -22.18 -26.57 32.89
CA ARG A 172 -21.84 -26.62 31.46
C ARG A 172 -21.26 -25.31 30.93
N ILE A 173 -21.76 -24.17 31.42
CA ILE A 173 -21.22 -22.85 31.07
C ILE A 173 -19.79 -22.71 31.61
N ASN A 174 -19.53 -23.17 32.84
CA ASN A 174 -18.17 -23.17 33.40
C ASN A 174 -17.22 -24.10 32.63
N GLU A 175 -17.67 -25.30 32.24
CA GLU A 175 -16.88 -26.20 31.38
C GLU A 175 -16.58 -25.55 30.01
N ALA A 176 -17.58 -24.91 29.39
CA ALA A 176 -17.40 -24.20 28.14
C ALA A 176 -16.43 -23.01 28.30
N ALA A 177 -16.56 -22.22 29.37
CA ALA A 177 -15.67 -21.11 29.67
C ALA A 177 -14.22 -21.58 29.85
N ASN A 178 -14.00 -22.66 30.59
CA ASN A 178 -12.67 -23.26 30.77
C ASN A 178 -12.08 -23.78 29.44
N SER A 179 -12.92 -24.38 28.58
CA SER A 179 -12.49 -24.84 27.26
C SER A 179 -12.12 -23.66 26.35
N PHE A 180 -12.85 -22.55 26.44
CA PHE A 180 -12.59 -21.34 25.69
C PHE A 180 -11.29 -20.66 26.16
N GLU A 181 -11.08 -20.55 27.47
CA GLU A 181 -9.84 -20.01 28.04
C GLU A 181 -8.62 -20.83 27.61
N LYS A 182 -8.75 -22.17 27.58
CA LYS A 182 -7.70 -23.05 27.08
C LYS A 182 -7.38 -22.77 25.60
N HIS A 183 -8.40 -22.70 24.75
CA HIS A 183 -8.20 -22.39 23.33
C HIS A 183 -7.63 -20.99 23.09
N GLN A 184 -8.02 -20.02 23.91
CA GLN A 184 -7.45 -18.68 23.85
C GLN A 184 -5.95 -18.71 24.15
N LYS A 185 -5.52 -19.43 25.19
CA LYS A 185 -4.09 -19.59 25.51
C LYS A 185 -3.33 -20.31 24.40
N GLU A 186 -3.88 -21.39 23.86
CA GLU A 186 -3.28 -22.12 22.73
C GLU A 186 -3.12 -21.21 21.50
N PHE A 187 -4.11 -20.37 21.22
CA PHE A 187 -4.06 -19.41 20.12
C PHE A 187 -3.04 -18.28 20.35
N GLU A 188 -2.95 -17.76 21.57
CA GLU A 188 -1.95 -16.75 21.96
C GLU A 188 -0.53 -17.31 21.82
N GLU A 189 -0.29 -18.53 22.30
CA GLU A 189 0.99 -19.22 22.17
C GLU A 189 1.37 -19.49 20.70
N GLU A 190 0.41 -19.95 19.88
CA GLU A 190 0.65 -20.16 18.46
C GLU A 190 0.93 -18.84 17.73
N SER A 191 0.18 -17.78 18.04
CA SER A 191 0.39 -16.45 17.47
C SER A 191 1.77 -15.90 17.84
N ALA A 192 2.18 -16.05 19.10
CA ALA A 192 3.50 -15.65 19.57
C ALA A 192 4.63 -16.50 18.95
N ARG A 193 4.38 -17.78 18.64
CA ARG A 193 5.33 -18.61 17.89
C ARG A 193 5.48 -18.10 16.46
N ARG A 194 4.38 -17.89 15.74
CA ARG A 194 4.40 -17.38 14.36
C ARG A 194 5.06 -16.01 14.26
N LEU A 195 4.82 -15.12 15.22
CA LEU A 195 5.45 -13.80 15.25
C LEU A 195 6.98 -13.91 15.32
N ARG A 196 7.50 -14.79 16.19
CA ARG A 196 8.95 -15.06 16.28
C ARG A 196 9.52 -15.65 15.00
N GLU A 197 8.81 -16.58 14.37
CA GLU A 197 9.20 -17.13 13.06
C GLU A 197 9.27 -16.05 11.98
N TYR A 198 8.31 -15.11 11.96
CA TYR A 198 8.33 -13.97 11.05
C TYR A 198 9.49 -13.01 11.32
N GLU A 199 9.77 -12.69 12.59
CA GLU A 199 10.92 -11.88 12.99
C GLU A 199 12.24 -12.50 12.51
N GLU A 200 12.44 -13.80 12.76
CA GLU A 200 13.63 -14.50 12.29
C GLU A 200 13.76 -14.51 10.76
N MET A 201 12.66 -14.71 10.05
CA MET A 201 12.64 -14.68 8.59
C MET A 201 12.92 -13.27 8.04
N PHE A 202 12.41 -12.24 8.71
CA PHE A 202 12.66 -10.85 8.37
C PHE A 202 14.13 -10.49 8.59
N ASP A 203 14.70 -10.86 9.73
CA ASP A 203 16.12 -10.66 10.05
C ASP A 203 17.05 -11.36 9.05
N LYS A 204 16.74 -12.61 8.68
CA LYS A 204 17.50 -13.35 7.66
C LYS A 204 17.45 -12.63 6.31
N ARG A 205 16.27 -12.17 5.88
CA ARG A 205 16.12 -11.42 4.63
C ARG A 205 16.86 -10.08 4.69
N PHE A 206 16.77 -9.37 5.79
CA PHE A 206 17.44 -8.09 5.98
C PHE A 206 18.96 -8.23 5.85
N LYS A 207 19.56 -9.24 6.51
CA LYS A 207 20.98 -9.55 6.39
C LYS A 207 21.38 -9.91 4.96
N ALA A 208 20.59 -10.74 4.28
CA ALA A 208 20.84 -11.08 2.88
C ALA A 208 20.79 -9.85 1.96
N TYR A 209 19.87 -8.91 2.20
CA TYR A 209 19.82 -7.65 1.45
C TYR A 209 21.04 -6.77 1.72
N GLU A 210 21.47 -6.67 2.98
CA GLU A 210 22.65 -5.90 3.36
C GLU A 210 23.92 -6.46 2.69
N GLU A 211 24.10 -7.78 2.68
CA GLU A 211 25.20 -8.45 1.99
C GLU A 211 25.15 -8.23 0.47
N ALA A 212 23.97 -8.34 -0.14
CA ALA A 212 23.79 -8.10 -1.57
C ALA A 212 24.09 -6.64 -1.96
N LEU A 213 23.71 -5.67 -1.11
CA LEU A 213 24.04 -4.26 -1.31
C LEU A 213 25.54 -4.01 -1.18
N LYS A 214 26.20 -4.57 -0.15
CA LYS A 214 27.67 -4.48 0.00
C LYS A 214 28.39 -5.05 -1.23
N ALA A 215 27.98 -6.22 -1.72
CA ALA A 215 28.55 -6.83 -2.91
C ALA A 215 28.36 -5.95 -4.16
N ARG A 216 27.17 -5.37 -4.35
CA ARG A 216 26.92 -4.44 -5.46
C ARG A 216 27.78 -3.18 -5.37
N HIS A 217 27.91 -2.58 -4.19
CA HIS A 217 28.77 -1.42 -3.99
C HIS A 217 30.23 -1.74 -4.26
N GLY A 218 30.74 -2.89 -3.81
CA GLY A 218 32.09 -3.36 -4.13
C GLY A 218 32.31 -3.49 -5.63
N ALA A 219 31.40 -4.16 -6.35
CA ALA A 219 31.49 -4.31 -7.80
C ALA A 219 31.44 -2.97 -8.57
N TYR A 220 30.70 -1.98 -8.07
CA TYR A 220 30.70 -0.63 -8.66
C TYR A 220 32.02 0.09 -8.43
N ALA A 221 32.60 -0.01 -7.22
CA ALA A 221 33.90 0.58 -6.91
C ALA A 221 34.99 0.00 -7.81
N GLU A 222 35.06 -1.34 -7.94
CA GLU A 222 36.02 -2.00 -8.83
C GLU A 222 35.88 -1.55 -10.30
N LYS A 223 34.65 -1.43 -10.81
CA LYS A 223 34.41 -0.91 -12.16
C LYS A 223 34.87 0.54 -12.32
N PHE A 224 34.66 1.36 -11.29
CA PHE A 224 35.06 2.76 -11.32
C PHE A 224 36.59 2.88 -11.34
N ASP A 225 37.28 2.11 -10.49
CA ASP A 225 38.74 2.09 -10.44
C ASP A 225 39.34 1.62 -11.78
N ALA A 226 38.79 0.55 -12.37
CA ALA A 226 39.21 0.06 -13.68
C ALA A 226 38.93 1.08 -14.80
N MET A 227 37.84 1.85 -14.71
CA MET A 227 37.55 2.93 -15.65
C MET A 227 38.56 4.08 -15.52
N LEU A 228 38.95 4.41 -14.29
CA LEU A 228 39.91 5.46 -14.00
C LEU A 228 41.29 5.09 -14.57
N GLU A 229 41.78 3.87 -14.29
CA GLU A 229 43.04 3.36 -14.81
C GLU A 229 43.07 3.34 -16.35
N ASN A 230 42.01 2.84 -16.99
CA ASN A 230 41.88 2.87 -18.45
C ASN A 230 41.89 4.30 -19.02
N SER A 231 41.27 5.24 -18.31
CA SER A 231 41.23 6.64 -18.75
C SER A 231 42.61 7.30 -18.65
N GLU A 232 43.37 7.00 -17.59
CA GLU A 232 44.74 7.47 -17.40
C GLU A 232 45.67 6.90 -18.47
N GLU A 233 45.56 5.60 -18.78
CA GLU A 233 46.30 4.99 -19.88
C GLU A 233 45.97 5.63 -21.22
N ALA A 234 44.68 5.85 -21.51
CA ALA A 234 44.25 6.48 -22.75
C ALA A 234 44.80 7.91 -22.87
N PHE A 235 44.81 8.67 -21.79
CA PHE A 235 45.40 10.01 -21.75
C PHE A 235 46.91 9.97 -21.98
N ARG A 236 47.62 9.05 -21.32
CA ARG A 236 49.07 8.86 -21.48
C ARG A 236 49.43 8.51 -22.92
N ARG A 237 48.68 7.59 -23.56
CA ARG A 237 48.89 7.23 -24.97
C ARG A 237 48.69 8.42 -25.92
N ARG A 238 47.66 9.25 -25.67
CA ARG A 238 47.44 10.48 -26.46
C ARG A 238 48.58 11.47 -26.29
N HIS A 239 49.08 11.65 -25.06
CA HIS A 239 50.21 12.54 -24.81
C HIS A 239 51.45 12.14 -25.60
N ILE A 240 51.85 10.86 -25.52
CA ILE A 240 53.00 10.33 -26.27
C ILE A 240 52.79 10.50 -27.78
N SER A 241 51.57 10.25 -28.28
CA SER A 241 51.24 10.46 -29.69
C SER A 241 51.37 11.92 -30.12
N TYR A 242 51.01 12.87 -29.27
CA TYR A 242 51.16 14.30 -29.56
C TYR A 242 52.63 14.73 -29.56
N GLU A 243 53.43 14.25 -28.61
CA GLU A 243 54.87 14.51 -28.57
C GLU A 243 55.55 13.99 -29.84
N ALA A 244 55.28 12.73 -30.23
CA ALA A 244 55.84 12.15 -31.44
C ALA A 244 55.42 12.92 -32.71
N ALA A 245 54.17 13.36 -32.80
CA ALA A 245 53.69 14.17 -33.92
C ALA A 245 54.35 15.55 -33.97
N PHE A 246 54.61 16.16 -32.81
CA PHE A 246 55.31 17.43 -32.70
C PHE A 246 56.76 17.31 -33.13
N GLU A 247 57.48 16.31 -32.62
CA GLU A 247 58.88 16.02 -33.01
C GLU A 247 59.01 15.76 -34.51
N SER A 248 58.08 14.98 -35.08
CA SER A 248 58.05 14.70 -36.52
C SER A 248 57.89 15.99 -37.35
N ARG A 249 57.01 16.90 -36.93
CA ARG A 249 56.84 18.22 -37.59
C ARG A 249 58.09 19.08 -37.47
N LEU A 250 58.72 19.08 -36.30
CA LEU A 250 59.92 19.87 -36.03
C LEU A 250 61.09 19.40 -36.91
N ALA A 251 61.28 18.09 -37.02
CA ALA A 251 62.25 17.51 -37.96
C ALA A 251 61.92 17.81 -39.43
N GLY A 252 60.63 17.89 -39.78
CA GLY A 252 60.18 18.33 -41.10
C GLY A 252 60.57 19.78 -41.41
N TYR A 253 60.35 20.70 -40.46
CA TYR A 253 60.74 22.09 -40.60
C TYR A 253 62.25 22.27 -40.68
N GLU A 254 63.03 21.53 -39.90
CA GLU A 254 64.49 21.57 -39.94
C GLU A 254 65.01 21.18 -41.34
N LYS A 255 64.49 20.10 -41.93
CA LYS A 255 64.84 19.69 -43.30
C LYS A 255 64.46 20.74 -44.34
N GLU A 256 63.28 21.36 -44.24
CA GLU A 256 62.90 22.44 -45.15
C GLU A 256 63.79 23.67 -45.00
N PHE A 257 64.18 24.00 -43.76
CA PHE A 257 65.06 25.12 -43.48
C PHE A 257 66.45 24.89 -44.07
N GLU A 258 67.05 23.72 -43.84
CA GLU A 258 68.33 23.33 -44.43
C GLU A 258 68.30 23.38 -45.97
N LYS A 259 67.21 22.89 -46.57
CA LYS A 259 67.01 22.94 -48.02
C LYS A 259 67.00 24.39 -48.52
N ARG A 260 66.19 25.27 -47.91
CA ARG A 260 66.13 26.70 -48.29
C ARG A 260 67.47 27.39 -48.10
N GLN A 261 68.20 27.07 -47.04
CA GLN A 261 69.53 27.64 -46.80
C GLN A 261 70.50 27.28 -47.93
N LYS A 262 70.52 26.02 -48.38
CA LYS A 262 71.30 25.59 -49.55
C LYS A 262 70.89 26.32 -50.82
N GLU A 263 69.58 26.40 -51.09
CA GLU A 263 69.04 27.12 -52.26
C GLU A 263 69.46 28.60 -52.26
N TYR A 264 69.45 29.27 -51.09
CA TYR A 264 69.92 30.65 -50.95
C TYR A 264 71.41 30.78 -51.23
N VAL A 265 72.25 29.90 -50.68
CA VAL A 265 73.70 29.91 -50.91
C VAL A 265 74.00 29.74 -52.41
N GLU A 266 73.36 28.77 -53.07
CA GLU A 266 73.51 28.54 -54.50
C GLU A 266 72.99 29.70 -55.36
N PHE A 267 71.91 30.35 -54.93
CA PHE A 267 71.39 31.56 -55.60
C PHE A 267 72.40 32.71 -55.52
N PHE A 268 72.95 32.99 -54.34
CA PHE A 268 73.94 34.05 -54.17
C PHE A 268 75.24 33.75 -54.89
N ALA A 269 75.73 32.51 -54.87
CA ALA A 269 76.93 32.10 -55.61
C ALA A 269 76.76 32.35 -57.11
N ARG A 270 75.64 31.89 -57.70
CA ARG A 270 75.31 32.17 -59.12
C ARG A 270 75.27 33.66 -59.41
N ARG A 271 74.71 34.45 -58.50
CA ARG A 271 74.60 35.90 -58.68
C ARG A 271 75.96 36.59 -58.63
N ILE A 272 76.87 36.14 -57.78
CA ILE A 272 78.24 36.63 -57.72
C ILE A 272 78.97 36.30 -59.03
N ASP A 273 78.90 35.05 -59.50
CA ASP A 273 79.52 34.64 -60.78
C ASP A 273 79.00 35.46 -61.97
N GLU A 274 77.69 35.73 -62.02
CA GLU A 274 77.09 36.59 -63.04
C GLU A 274 77.64 38.02 -62.99
N LEU A 275 77.79 38.59 -61.79
CA LEU A 275 78.33 39.94 -61.61
C LEU A 275 79.81 40.00 -61.96
N GLU A 276 80.60 38.99 -61.59
CA GLU A 276 82.01 38.89 -61.96
C GLU A 276 82.21 38.81 -63.48
N LYS A 277 81.39 38.01 -64.18
CA LYS A 277 81.41 37.96 -65.66
C LYS A 277 81.09 39.31 -66.28
N ARG A 278 80.06 40.01 -65.80
CA ARG A 278 79.71 41.35 -66.29
C ARG A 278 80.85 42.34 -66.09
N VAL A 279 81.50 42.31 -64.91
CA VAL A 279 82.66 43.17 -64.63
C VAL A 279 83.83 42.85 -65.56
N ALA A 280 84.09 41.57 -65.84
CA ALA A 280 85.14 41.17 -66.78
C ALA A 280 84.86 41.64 -68.21
N GLU A 281 83.63 41.48 -68.69
CA GLU A 281 83.18 41.98 -70.00
C GLU A 281 83.29 43.51 -70.09
N GLU A 282 82.88 44.25 -69.05
CA GLU A 282 83.02 45.71 -68.98
C GLU A 282 84.50 46.14 -69.01
N LYS A 283 85.39 45.45 -68.29
CA LYS A 283 86.84 45.71 -68.33
C LYS A 283 87.42 45.48 -69.72
N GLU A 284 87.10 44.37 -70.37
CA GLU A 284 87.58 44.07 -71.73
C GLU A 284 87.09 45.13 -72.74
N ASN A 285 85.82 45.53 -72.62
CA ASN A 285 85.27 46.60 -73.45
C ASN A 285 85.96 47.95 -73.21
N ALA A 286 86.27 48.28 -71.95
CA ALA A 286 87.03 49.48 -71.59
C ALA A 286 88.47 49.44 -72.13
N GLU A 287 89.15 48.30 -72.06
CA GLU A 287 90.49 48.12 -72.63
C GLU A 287 90.48 48.27 -74.15
N LYS A 288 89.52 47.67 -74.85
CA LYS A 288 89.34 47.85 -76.30
C LYS A 288 89.06 49.30 -76.67
N ALA A 289 88.24 50.00 -75.88
CA ALA A 289 87.96 51.42 -76.09
C ALA A 289 89.22 52.27 -75.89
N ASN A 290 89.99 52.02 -74.84
CA ASN A 290 91.27 52.69 -74.58
C ASN A 290 92.30 52.42 -75.69
N ALA A 291 92.41 51.19 -76.18
CA ALA A 291 93.30 50.83 -77.29
C ALA A 291 92.92 51.55 -78.59
N ARG A 292 91.62 51.68 -78.88
CA ARG A 292 91.13 52.47 -80.03
C ARG A 292 91.48 53.96 -79.88
N LEU A 293 91.29 54.53 -78.69
CA LEU A 293 91.69 55.92 -78.41
C LEU A 293 93.20 56.13 -78.59
N ALA A 294 94.02 55.20 -78.12
CA ALA A 294 95.47 55.24 -78.29
C ALA A 294 95.90 55.14 -79.77
N ALA A 295 95.25 54.28 -80.57
CA ALA A 295 95.51 54.16 -82.01
C ALA A 295 95.10 55.41 -82.80
N VAL A 296 94.00 56.06 -82.43
CA VAL A 296 93.60 57.35 -83.01
C VAL A 296 94.62 58.43 -82.65
N ALA A 297 95.10 58.45 -81.40
CA ALA A 297 96.10 59.41 -80.95
C ALA A 297 97.47 59.24 -81.65
N SER A 298 97.86 58.01 -82.02
CA SER A 298 99.11 57.76 -82.75
C SER A 298 99.01 58.08 -84.25
N ALA A 299 97.83 57.98 -84.87
CA ALA A 299 97.60 58.38 -86.27
C ALA A 299 97.56 59.90 -86.49
N LEU A 300 97.51 60.69 -85.41
CA LEU A 300 97.50 62.17 -85.42
C LEU A 300 98.89 62.79 -85.19
N LYS A 301 99.95 61.99 -85.10
CA LYS A 301 101.36 62.42 -85.02
C LYS A 301 102.07 62.15 -86.35
#